data_AF-A0A938T4U9-F1
#
_entry.id   AF-A0A938T4U9-F1
#
_cell.length_a   1.000
_cell.length_b   1.000
_cell.length_c   1.000
_cell.angle_alpha   90.00
_cell.angle_beta   90.00
_cell.angle_gamma   90.00
#
_symmetry.space_group_name_H-M   'P 1'
#
loop_
_entity.id
_entity.type
_entity.pdbx_description
1 polymer ?
#
loop_
_entity_poly.entity_id
_entity_poly.type
_entity_poly.pdbx_seq_one_letter_code
_entity_poly.pdbx_strand_id
1 'polypeptide(L)'
;MTLLYTPGVHTKHVQQSSQDWGRHEFIYGLAGHTGDWRSSKADWTAMRMNQPMPVFQSTKHSGQLGRSFSLIQTSSDQIAVQAVKRAEDHEGIVLRVQELHGKPARDVTIQMTPGILSATEINGVETALHEVPVADDKMQLDFTPYQLRSFSLTMNPPTHPQVAAPSQAIVLPYDCDGFSYNRELTDSRAGFDNEGRSIPAEMISNTVTASGVTFQIGPREKDQLNVITCRGQTLPLPSGDWNRVYLLAASAGEDTLGTFSMGSTTTPLRIQSWNGFIGQWDTRIFKEDTVTAITPGFIKRDPLAWFCSHRHLEKGQDDAYAFSYLFIYSLELPAGTTSLTLPKNDKIRIVALSVAQDNVDRITPVTPLYDDFSDRKELKLNVPKKSSKK
;
A
#
# COMPACT_ATOMS: atom_id res chain seq x y z
N MET A 1 30.17 12.68 -10.69
CA MET A 1 28.97 11.84 -10.45
C MET A 1 29.40 10.40 -10.52
N THR A 2 29.41 9.71 -9.39
CA THR A 2 29.65 8.27 -9.34
C THR A 2 28.31 7.59 -9.58
N LEU A 3 28.22 6.73 -10.60
CA LEU A 3 26.99 5.99 -10.89
C LEU A 3 26.95 4.67 -10.11
N LEU A 4 28.09 3.98 -10.02
CA LEU A 4 28.19 2.72 -9.28
C LEU A 4 29.60 2.59 -8.68
N TYR A 5 29.69 2.01 -7.49
CA TYR A 5 30.96 1.71 -6.84
C TYR A 5 30.88 0.42 -6.03
N THR A 6 31.54 -0.62 -6.54
CA THR A 6 31.66 -1.90 -5.84
C THR A 6 32.96 -1.91 -5.04
N PRO A 7 32.91 -2.09 -3.72
CA PRO A 7 34.12 -2.09 -2.91
C PRO A 7 35.00 -3.31 -3.22
N GLY A 8 36.31 -3.10 -3.26
CA GLY A 8 37.27 -4.20 -3.17
C GLY A 8 37.19 -4.86 -1.80
N VAL A 9 37.23 -6.19 -1.76
CA VAL A 9 37.16 -6.97 -0.51
C VAL A 9 38.46 -7.72 -0.25
N HIS A 10 38.79 -7.87 1.04
CA HIS A 10 39.93 -8.65 1.50
C HIS A 10 39.43 -9.89 2.28
N THR A 11 39.95 -10.15 3.48
CA THR A 11 39.63 -11.38 4.24
C THR A 11 38.33 -11.32 5.04
N LYS A 12 37.71 -10.14 5.16
CA LYS A 12 36.43 -9.94 5.86
C LYS A 12 35.41 -9.32 4.92
N HIS A 13 34.14 -9.62 5.15
CA HIS A 13 33.01 -9.08 4.40
C HIS A 13 33.13 -9.30 2.88
N VAL A 14 33.66 -10.46 2.48
CA VAL A 14 33.86 -10.83 1.07
C VAL A 14 32.58 -10.75 0.23
N GLN A 15 31.42 -10.87 0.88
CA GLN A 15 30.11 -10.71 0.25
C GLN A 15 29.88 -9.29 -0.29
N GLN A 16 30.64 -8.29 0.18
CA GLN A 16 30.59 -6.91 -0.31
C GLN A 16 30.98 -6.77 -1.78
N SER A 17 31.81 -7.68 -2.31
CA SER A 17 32.25 -7.69 -3.71
C SER A 17 31.13 -7.93 -4.73
N SER A 18 29.94 -8.29 -4.26
CA SER A 18 28.76 -8.57 -5.08
C SER A 18 27.54 -7.72 -4.71
N GLN A 19 27.69 -6.70 -3.87
CA GLN A 19 26.55 -5.90 -3.38
C GLN A 19 25.82 -5.18 -4.51
N ASP A 20 26.57 -4.76 -5.51
CA ASP A 20 26.05 -4.08 -6.70
C ASP A 20 25.65 -5.05 -7.82
N TRP A 21 25.63 -6.37 -7.58
CA TRP A 21 25.17 -7.31 -8.59
C TRP A 21 23.65 -7.26 -8.69
N GLY A 22 23.16 -7.00 -9.90
CA GLY A 22 21.73 -6.89 -10.17
C GLY A 22 21.48 -5.86 -11.28
N ARG A 23 20.21 -5.54 -11.48
CA ARG A 23 19.81 -4.44 -12.37
C ARG A 23 20.02 -3.10 -11.67
N HIS A 24 20.60 -2.14 -12.39
CA HIS A 24 20.66 -0.74 -11.98
C HIS A 24 20.03 0.13 -13.07
N GLU A 25 19.30 1.15 -12.66
CA GLU A 25 18.72 2.16 -13.54
C GLU A 25 19.09 3.54 -13.00
N PHE A 26 19.83 4.31 -13.80
CA PHE A 26 20.34 5.62 -13.39
C PHE A 26 19.68 6.72 -14.21
N ILE A 27 19.10 7.70 -13.53
CA ILE A 27 18.57 8.91 -14.15
C ILE A 27 19.46 10.08 -13.70
N TYR A 28 20.03 10.81 -14.66
CA TYR A 28 20.79 12.04 -14.41
C TYR A 28 20.44 13.07 -15.48
N GLY A 29 20.57 14.35 -15.15
CA GLY A 29 20.26 15.46 -16.05
C GLY A 29 21.28 16.58 -15.89
N LEU A 30 21.51 17.32 -16.98
CA LEU A 30 22.32 18.54 -16.99
C LEU A 30 21.43 19.67 -17.50
N ALA A 31 21.26 20.72 -16.68
CA ALA A 31 20.51 21.91 -17.02
C ALA A 31 21.42 23.13 -16.95
N GLY A 32 21.71 23.73 -18.10
CA GLY A 32 22.41 25.01 -18.16
C GLY A 32 21.50 26.16 -17.71
N HIS A 33 22.06 27.17 -17.06
CA HIS A 33 21.31 28.34 -16.67
C HIS A 33 22.14 29.62 -16.75
N THR A 34 21.44 30.75 -16.91
CA THR A 34 22.04 32.09 -16.81
C THR A 34 21.95 32.58 -15.37
N GLY A 35 23.02 33.23 -14.86
CA GLY A 35 23.04 33.73 -13.49
C GLY A 35 23.24 32.64 -12.45
N ASP A 36 22.65 32.81 -11.27
CA ASP A 36 22.78 31.84 -10.17
C ASP A 36 21.69 30.73 -10.24
N TRP A 37 21.84 29.74 -9.36
CA TRP A 37 20.92 28.60 -9.29
C TRP A 37 19.52 28.99 -8.77
N ARG A 38 19.38 30.14 -8.09
CA ARG A 38 18.09 30.62 -7.54
C ARG A 38 17.25 31.26 -8.62
N SER A 39 17.84 32.18 -9.40
CA SER A 39 17.14 32.84 -10.50
C SER A 39 16.70 31.86 -11.58
N SER A 40 17.46 30.77 -11.73
CA SER A 40 17.17 29.70 -12.68
C SER A 40 16.29 28.59 -12.16
N LYS A 41 15.99 28.57 -10.85
CA LYS A 41 15.18 27.52 -10.20
C LYS A 41 15.75 26.12 -10.47
N ALA A 42 17.07 25.99 -10.37
CA ALA A 42 17.78 24.74 -10.63
C ALA A 42 17.37 23.64 -9.64
N ASP A 43 17.10 24.03 -8.39
CA ASP A 43 16.49 23.22 -7.33
C ASP A 43 15.13 22.65 -7.74
N TRP A 44 14.20 23.48 -8.22
CA TRP A 44 12.89 23.03 -8.70
C TRP A 44 12.99 22.10 -9.90
N THR A 45 13.95 22.35 -10.79
CA THR A 45 14.21 21.47 -11.94
C THR A 45 14.69 20.10 -11.48
N ALA A 46 15.62 20.06 -10.52
CA ALA A 46 16.11 18.82 -9.93
C ALA A 46 15.01 18.07 -9.15
N MET A 47 14.18 18.77 -8.37
CA MET A 47 13.06 18.17 -7.64
C MET A 47 12.02 17.53 -8.57
N ARG A 48 11.64 18.22 -9.65
CA ARG A 48 10.69 17.69 -10.65
C ARG A 48 11.21 16.45 -11.36
N MET A 49 12.52 16.39 -11.62
CA MET A 49 13.14 15.20 -12.21
C MET A 49 13.01 13.96 -11.30
N ASN A 50 13.03 14.16 -9.97
CA ASN A 50 12.83 13.10 -8.98
C ASN A 50 11.34 12.81 -8.66
N GLN A 51 10.41 13.56 -9.27
CA GLN A 51 8.98 13.48 -9.00
C GLN A 51 8.20 13.32 -10.32
N PRO A 52 8.25 12.12 -10.94
CA PRO A 52 7.49 11.86 -12.15
C PRO A 52 5.98 12.03 -11.89
N MET A 53 5.28 12.60 -12.86
CA MET A 53 3.85 12.84 -12.76
C MET A 53 3.08 11.51 -12.86
N PRO A 54 2.32 11.11 -11.83
CA PRO A 54 1.47 9.94 -11.92
C PRO A 54 0.26 10.26 -12.81
N VAL A 55 0.00 9.40 -13.78
CA VAL A 55 -1.14 9.56 -14.70
C VAL A 55 -2.15 8.47 -14.42
N PHE A 56 -3.40 8.87 -14.30
CA PHE A 56 -4.52 7.96 -14.11
C PHE A 56 -5.59 8.23 -15.16
N GLN A 57 -6.30 7.17 -15.56
CA GLN A 57 -7.51 7.29 -16.39
C GLN A 57 -8.76 6.96 -15.57
N SER A 58 -9.86 7.58 -15.92
CA SER A 58 -11.22 7.22 -15.50
C SER A 58 -12.13 7.16 -16.72
N THR A 59 -13.28 6.54 -16.57
CA THR A 59 -14.42 6.75 -17.46
C THR A 59 -15.03 8.16 -17.30
N LYS A 60 -16.09 8.45 -18.04
CA LYS A 60 -16.79 9.73 -17.93
C LYS A 60 -17.81 9.67 -16.81
N HIS A 61 -17.69 10.54 -15.82
CA HIS A 61 -18.66 10.69 -14.74
C HIS A 61 -18.81 12.15 -14.32
N SER A 62 -19.87 12.46 -13.57
CA SER A 62 -19.99 13.74 -12.86
C SER A 62 -18.99 13.78 -11.69
N GLY A 63 -18.37 14.93 -11.44
CA GLY A 63 -17.47 15.14 -10.31
C GLY A 63 -17.62 16.56 -9.75
N GLN A 64 -17.40 16.71 -8.45
CA GLN A 64 -17.59 17.98 -7.73
C GLN A 64 -16.32 18.84 -7.67
N LEU A 65 -15.13 18.25 -7.88
CA LEU A 65 -13.84 18.95 -7.80
C LEU A 65 -13.48 19.75 -9.08
N GLY A 66 -14.37 19.79 -10.07
CA GLY A 66 -14.09 20.40 -11.37
C GLY A 66 -13.05 19.61 -12.18
N ARG A 67 -12.42 20.27 -13.17
CA ARG A 67 -11.39 19.66 -14.04
C ARG A 67 -9.96 19.86 -13.52
N SER A 68 -9.78 20.75 -12.55
CA SER A 68 -8.50 21.10 -11.96
C SER A 68 -8.74 21.58 -10.54
N PHE A 69 -7.94 21.09 -9.60
CA PHE A 69 -7.93 21.58 -8.23
C PHE A 69 -6.50 21.55 -7.68
N SER A 70 -6.24 22.35 -6.66
CA SER A 70 -4.96 22.36 -5.94
C SER A 70 -5.21 21.83 -4.52
N LEU A 71 -4.54 20.74 -4.17
CA LEU A 71 -4.59 20.22 -2.80
C LEU A 71 -3.88 21.18 -1.82
N ILE A 72 -2.75 21.75 -2.25
CA ILE A 72 -1.90 22.68 -1.49
C ILE A 72 -1.43 23.80 -2.41
N GLN A 73 -1.35 25.01 -1.89
CA GLN A 73 -0.77 26.16 -2.57
C GLN A 73 0.10 26.95 -1.60
N THR A 74 1.28 27.36 -2.06
CA THR A 74 2.14 28.34 -1.40
C THR A 74 2.13 29.64 -2.20
N SER A 75 2.23 30.80 -1.56
CA SER A 75 2.34 32.09 -2.27
C SER A 75 3.75 32.41 -2.75
N SER A 76 4.72 31.56 -2.47
CA SER A 76 6.14 31.78 -2.76
C SER A 76 6.80 30.49 -3.25
N ASP A 77 7.56 30.61 -4.35
CA ASP A 77 8.42 29.54 -4.87
C ASP A 77 9.74 29.40 -4.12
N GLN A 78 9.99 30.26 -3.11
CA GLN A 78 11.08 30.06 -2.15
C GLN A 78 10.77 28.94 -1.15
N ILE A 79 9.48 28.57 -0.99
CA ILE A 79 9.03 27.57 -0.03
C ILE A 79 8.59 26.32 -0.76
N ALA A 80 9.27 25.20 -0.50
CA ALA A 80 8.89 23.89 -1.00
C ALA A 80 8.15 23.07 0.05
N VAL A 81 7.12 22.34 -0.42
CA VAL A 81 6.47 21.28 0.36
C VAL A 81 7.35 20.04 0.29
N GLN A 82 7.83 19.61 1.45
CA GLN A 82 8.72 18.45 1.60
C GLN A 82 7.95 17.18 1.95
N ALA A 83 6.85 17.30 2.70
CA ALA A 83 6.00 16.16 3.04
C ALA A 83 4.56 16.58 3.32
N VAL A 84 3.62 15.71 2.93
CA VAL A 84 2.20 15.77 3.27
C VAL A 84 1.79 14.35 3.62
N LYS A 85 1.37 14.11 4.85
CA LYS A 85 0.91 12.78 5.27
C LYS A 85 -0.17 12.89 6.34
N ARG A 86 -0.86 11.78 6.63
CA ARG A 86 -1.69 11.70 7.86
C ARG A 86 -0.79 11.68 9.08
N ALA A 87 -1.25 12.26 10.18
CA ALA A 87 -0.61 12.08 11.49
C ALA A 87 -0.67 10.60 11.92
N GLU A 88 0.29 10.19 12.75
CA GLU A 88 0.41 8.78 13.18
C GLU A 88 -0.52 8.44 14.35
N ASP A 89 -0.67 9.33 15.31
CA ASP A 89 -1.33 9.10 16.60
C ASP A 89 -2.65 9.88 16.78
N HIS A 90 -3.05 10.67 15.78
CA HIS A 90 -4.30 11.43 15.81
C HIS A 90 -4.88 11.65 14.40
N GLU A 91 -6.13 12.11 14.35
CA GLU A 91 -6.74 12.56 13.11
C GLU A 91 -6.21 13.94 12.71
N GLY A 92 -5.40 13.98 11.66
CA GLY A 92 -4.83 15.23 11.16
C GLY A 92 -3.91 15.01 9.97
N ILE A 93 -3.41 16.11 9.43
CA ILE A 93 -2.41 16.12 8.36
C ILE A 93 -1.11 16.73 8.90
N VAL A 94 0.00 16.04 8.66
CA VAL A 94 1.34 16.59 8.86
C VAL A 94 1.83 17.22 7.56
N LEU A 95 2.13 18.51 7.59
CA LEU A 95 2.74 19.28 6.51
C LEU A 95 4.16 19.67 6.89
N ARG A 96 5.15 19.38 6.04
CA ARG A 96 6.53 19.87 6.20
C ARG A 96 6.92 20.76 5.04
N VAL A 97 7.50 21.91 5.34
CA VAL A 97 7.88 22.92 4.35
C VAL A 97 9.27 23.48 4.63
N GLN A 98 9.99 23.84 3.57
CA GLN A 98 11.37 24.31 3.64
C GLN A 98 11.60 25.54 2.77
N GLU A 99 12.34 26.53 3.31
CA GLU A 99 12.90 27.63 2.52
C GLU A 99 14.10 27.15 1.70
N LEU A 100 14.09 27.35 0.39
CA LEU A 100 15.08 26.76 -0.51
C LEU A 100 16.26 27.65 -0.85
N HIS A 101 16.10 28.97 -0.80
CA HIS A 101 17.05 29.93 -1.36
C HIS A 101 18.08 30.44 -0.34
N GLY A 102 18.01 30.07 0.93
CA GLY A 102 18.90 30.60 1.95
C GLY A 102 18.71 32.11 2.16
N LYS A 103 17.47 32.60 2.01
CA LYS A 103 17.10 33.99 2.24
C LYS A 103 15.86 34.06 3.12
N PRO A 104 15.67 35.14 3.90
CA PRO A 104 14.41 35.33 4.62
C PRO A 104 13.24 35.41 3.64
N ALA A 105 12.16 34.68 3.93
CA ALA A 105 10.87 34.81 3.26
C ALA A 105 9.85 35.30 4.31
N ARG A 106 9.10 36.35 3.97
CA ARG A 106 8.12 36.97 4.87
C ARG A 106 6.72 36.83 4.30
N ASP A 107 5.73 36.76 5.19
CA ASP A 107 4.31 36.78 4.84
C ASP A 107 3.92 35.68 3.83
N VAL A 108 4.59 34.52 3.88
CA VAL A 108 4.28 33.41 2.99
C VAL A 108 2.97 32.78 3.43
N THR A 109 2.01 32.71 2.54
CA THR A 109 0.73 32.05 2.80
C THR A 109 0.77 30.61 2.31
N ILE A 110 0.20 29.72 3.11
CA ILE A 110 -0.02 28.31 2.77
C ILE A 110 -1.50 28.01 2.91
N GLN A 111 -2.08 27.50 1.84
CA GLN A 111 -3.48 27.09 1.77
C GLN A 111 -3.56 25.62 1.40
N MET A 112 -4.54 24.91 1.97
CA MET A 112 -4.90 23.55 1.59
C MET A 112 -6.41 23.44 1.36
N THR A 113 -6.85 22.51 0.51
CA THR A 113 -8.27 22.24 0.24
C THR A 113 -8.76 21.12 1.18
N PRO A 114 -9.93 21.25 1.87
CA PRO A 114 -10.97 22.29 1.72
C PRO A 114 -10.72 23.59 2.51
N GLY A 115 -9.68 23.63 3.33
CA GLY A 115 -9.31 24.78 4.15
C GLY A 115 -8.61 24.32 5.42
N ILE A 116 -7.72 25.13 5.98
CA ILE A 116 -7.06 24.82 7.25
C ILE A 116 -7.97 25.34 8.36
N LEU A 117 -8.39 24.48 9.28
CA LEU A 117 -9.18 24.85 10.46
C LEU A 117 -8.29 25.32 11.61
N SER A 118 -7.23 24.55 11.88
CA SER A 118 -6.25 24.87 12.90
C SER A 118 -4.87 24.30 12.53
N ALA A 119 -3.83 24.90 13.07
CA ALA A 119 -2.45 24.51 12.83
C ALA A 119 -1.62 24.59 14.11
N THR A 120 -0.80 23.58 14.34
CA THR A 120 0.17 23.53 15.44
C THR A 120 1.54 23.24 14.85
N GLU A 121 2.52 24.09 15.13
CA GLU A 121 3.90 23.80 14.75
C GLU A 121 4.42 22.62 15.58
N ILE A 122 5.06 21.67 14.90
CA ILE A 122 5.56 20.42 15.46
C ILE A 122 7.04 20.23 15.09
N ASN A 123 7.74 19.41 15.85
CA ASN A 123 9.11 19.00 15.52
C ASN A 123 9.14 17.79 14.54
N GLY A 124 10.34 17.29 14.24
CA GLY A 124 10.55 16.18 13.29
C GLY A 124 9.94 14.82 13.70
N VAL A 125 9.56 14.66 14.97
CA VAL A 125 8.87 13.47 15.53
C VAL A 125 7.44 13.78 15.96
N GLU A 126 6.84 14.82 15.37
CA GLU A 126 5.41 15.19 15.53
C GLU A 126 5.02 15.71 16.93
N THR A 127 5.99 16.04 17.79
CA THR A 127 5.68 16.68 19.09
C THR A 127 5.28 18.14 18.90
N ALA A 128 4.15 18.54 19.48
CA ALA A 128 3.63 19.90 19.48
C ALA A 128 4.60 20.90 20.12
N LEU A 129 4.72 22.08 19.50
CA LEU A 129 5.51 23.20 20.00
C LEU A 129 4.59 24.36 20.41
N HIS A 130 3.88 24.95 19.44
CA HIS A 130 2.95 26.06 19.68
C HIS A 130 1.91 26.15 18.57
N GLU A 131 0.77 26.76 18.88
CA GLU A 131 -0.28 27.03 17.90
C GLU A 131 0.17 28.09 16.89
N VAL A 132 -0.25 27.92 15.64
CA VAL A 132 0.00 28.84 14.55
C VAL A 132 -1.34 29.50 14.18
N PRO A 133 -1.43 30.83 14.17
CA PRO A 133 -2.64 31.51 13.75
C PRO A 133 -3.06 31.12 12.33
N VAL A 134 -4.35 30.81 12.19
CA VAL A 134 -5.00 30.54 10.91
C VAL A 134 -6.04 31.63 10.67
N ALA A 135 -5.98 32.25 9.50
CA ALA A 135 -6.93 33.28 9.07
C ALA A 135 -7.37 32.99 7.63
N ASP A 136 -8.66 33.13 7.35
CA ASP A 136 -9.25 32.87 6.03
C ASP A 136 -8.84 31.51 5.44
N ASP A 137 -8.86 30.47 6.28
CA ASP A 137 -8.48 29.08 5.98
C ASP A 137 -7.00 28.87 5.58
N LYS A 138 -6.10 29.80 5.94
CA LYS A 138 -4.68 29.80 5.57
C LYS A 138 -3.76 30.08 6.75
N MET A 139 -2.56 29.54 6.68
CA MET A 139 -1.45 29.94 7.54
C MET A 139 -0.66 31.06 6.87
N GLN A 140 -0.20 32.04 7.64
CA GLN A 140 0.78 33.05 7.21
C GLN A 140 2.06 32.87 8.02
N LEU A 141 3.19 32.69 7.33
CA LEU A 141 4.43 32.22 7.93
C LEU A 141 5.62 33.02 7.44
N ASP A 142 6.56 33.23 8.36
CA ASP A 142 7.90 33.71 8.06
C ASP A 142 8.90 32.55 8.09
N PHE A 143 9.96 32.69 7.30
CA PHE A 143 11.06 31.74 7.22
C PHE A 143 12.41 32.46 7.30
N THR A 144 13.34 31.86 8.02
CA THR A 144 14.77 32.20 7.98
C THR A 144 15.49 31.37 6.89
N PRO A 145 16.72 31.74 6.49
CA PRO A 145 17.49 30.99 5.50
C PRO A 145 17.53 29.47 5.77
N TYR A 146 17.11 28.67 4.78
CA TYR A 146 17.05 27.22 4.80
C TYR A 146 16.16 26.57 5.88
N GLN A 147 15.29 27.36 6.51
CA GLN A 147 14.48 26.88 7.62
C GLN A 147 13.49 25.81 7.17
N LEU A 148 13.48 24.69 7.89
CA LEU A 148 12.45 23.66 7.83
C LEU A 148 11.42 23.94 8.94
N ARG A 149 10.14 23.87 8.61
CA ARG A 149 9.03 23.95 9.57
C ARG A 149 8.05 22.82 9.31
N SER A 150 7.46 22.28 10.37
CA SER A 150 6.51 21.17 10.29
C SER A 150 5.25 21.53 11.07
N PHE A 151 4.08 21.15 10.57
CA PHE A 151 2.79 21.50 11.15
C PHE A 151 1.89 20.28 11.22
N SER A 152 1.19 20.11 12.33
CA SER A 152 -0.02 19.29 12.38
C SER A 152 -1.22 20.20 12.08
N LEU A 153 -2.06 19.77 11.16
CA LEU A 153 -3.19 20.53 10.63
C LEU A 153 -4.48 19.75 10.86
N THR A 154 -5.49 20.43 11.40
CA THR A 154 -6.88 20.00 11.28
C THR A 154 -7.50 20.72 10.08
N MET A 155 -8.19 19.98 9.22
CA MET A 155 -8.81 20.51 8.02
C MET A 155 -10.26 20.90 8.28
N ASN A 156 -10.77 21.89 7.54
CA ASN A 156 -12.20 22.14 7.50
C ASN A 156 -12.95 20.88 7.03
N PRO A 157 -14.22 20.70 7.46
CA PRO A 157 -15.05 19.63 6.92
C PRO A 157 -15.13 19.72 5.38
N PRO A 158 -15.14 18.58 4.67
CA PRO A 158 -15.27 18.59 3.22
C PRO A 158 -16.60 19.22 2.80
N THR A 159 -16.57 20.14 1.85
CA THR A 159 -17.78 20.78 1.28
C THR A 159 -18.67 19.78 0.56
N HIS A 160 -18.09 18.68 0.08
CA HIS A 160 -18.82 17.54 -0.44
C HIS A 160 -18.27 16.25 0.16
N PRO A 161 -18.92 15.70 1.21
CA PRO A 161 -18.47 14.45 1.80
C PRO A 161 -18.59 13.32 0.78
N GLN A 162 -17.58 12.47 0.72
CA GLN A 162 -17.66 11.24 -0.05
C GLN A 162 -18.76 10.37 0.55
N VAL A 163 -19.83 10.15 -0.20
CA VAL A 163 -20.84 9.15 0.17
C VAL A 163 -20.26 7.79 -0.20
N ALA A 164 -20.00 6.94 0.79
CA ALA A 164 -19.60 5.56 0.53
C ALA A 164 -20.65 4.89 -0.36
N ALA A 165 -20.20 4.06 -1.30
CA ALA A 165 -21.13 3.28 -2.10
C ALA A 165 -22.04 2.47 -1.17
N PRO A 166 -23.38 2.47 -1.39
CA PRO A 166 -24.26 1.58 -0.65
C PRO A 166 -23.69 0.17 -0.72
N SER A 167 -23.51 -0.45 0.43
CA SER A 167 -22.94 -1.79 0.53
C SER A 167 -23.57 -2.55 1.69
N GLN A 168 -23.57 -3.87 1.55
CA GLN A 168 -24.09 -4.78 2.54
C GLN A 168 -23.10 -5.94 2.72
N ALA A 169 -22.59 -6.09 3.93
CA ALA A 169 -21.81 -7.26 4.31
C ALA A 169 -22.69 -8.51 4.34
N ILE A 170 -22.16 -9.62 3.87
CA ILE A 170 -22.82 -10.92 3.86
C ILE A 170 -22.28 -11.78 4.99
N VAL A 171 -23.18 -12.33 5.80
CA VAL A 171 -22.83 -13.35 6.79
C VAL A 171 -22.50 -14.64 6.06
N LEU A 172 -21.28 -15.10 6.25
CA LEU A 172 -20.72 -16.24 5.55
C LEU A 172 -20.95 -17.54 6.34
N PRO A 173 -21.28 -18.66 5.67
CA PRO A 173 -21.28 -19.99 6.30
C PRO A 173 -19.83 -20.46 6.52
N TYR A 174 -19.18 -19.91 7.53
CA TYR A 174 -17.79 -20.22 7.87
C TYR A 174 -17.61 -21.71 8.17
N ASP A 175 -16.50 -22.28 7.68
CA ASP A 175 -16.17 -23.70 7.79
C ASP A 175 -14.74 -23.97 8.34
N CYS A 176 -14.01 -22.90 8.61
CA CYS A 176 -12.63 -22.90 9.06
C CYS A 176 -12.44 -21.81 10.12
N ASP A 177 -11.69 -22.14 11.17
CA ASP A 177 -11.19 -21.16 12.13
C ASP A 177 -9.76 -20.77 11.74
N GLY A 178 -9.60 -19.59 11.16
CA GLY A 178 -8.33 -19.06 10.66
C GLY A 178 -7.74 -17.95 11.52
N PHE A 179 -8.31 -17.67 12.69
CA PHE A 179 -7.88 -16.60 13.59
C PHE A 179 -7.60 -17.16 14.99
N SER A 180 -6.66 -16.58 15.72
CA SER A 180 -6.55 -16.84 17.15
C SER A 180 -6.15 -15.58 17.88
N TYR A 181 -6.56 -15.46 19.14
CA TYR A 181 -6.10 -14.36 19.99
C TYR A 181 -4.80 -14.72 20.69
N ASN A 182 -4.01 -13.71 21.04
CA ASN A 182 -2.85 -13.87 21.91
C ASN A 182 -3.16 -14.56 23.27
N ARG A 183 -4.38 -14.38 23.79
CA ARG A 183 -4.87 -15.08 24.99
C ARG A 183 -5.20 -16.57 24.79
N GLU A 184 -5.35 -17.03 23.55
CA GLU A 184 -5.78 -18.38 23.18
C GLU A 184 -5.08 -18.81 21.87
N LEU A 185 -3.75 -18.79 21.83
CA LEU A 185 -2.98 -18.91 20.58
C LEU A 185 -3.19 -20.24 19.82
N THR A 186 -3.60 -21.30 20.51
CA THR A 186 -3.83 -22.64 19.93
C THR A 186 -5.29 -22.91 19.56
N ASP A 187 -6.15 -21.88 19.60
CA ASP A 187 -7.59 -22.00 19.33
C ASP A 187 -7.89 -22.45 17.89
N SER A 188 -7.15 -21.88 16.94
CA SER A 188 -7.26 -22.19 15.51
C SER A 188 -6.72 -23.58 15.18
N ARG A 189 -7.51 -24.61 15.48
CA ARG A 189 -7.11 -26.02 15.30
C ARG A 189 -6.75 -26.40 13.86
N ALA A 190 -7.36 -25.72 12.89
CA ALA A 190 -7.12 -25.95 11.46
C ALA A 190 -6.15 -24.93 10.84
N GLY A 191 -5.91 -23.80 11.52
CA GLY A 191 -5.17 -22.68 10.94
C GLY A 191 -5.92 -21.99 9.79
N PHE A 192 -5.37 -20.84 9.39
CA PHE A 192 -5.60 -20.25 8.09
C PHE A 192 -4.98 -21.11 6.97
N ASP A 193 -3.87 -21.81 7.27
CA ASP A 193 -3.18 -22.69 6.33
C ASP A 193 -2.84 -24.09 6.86
N ASN A 194 -2.29 -24.92 5.98
CA ASN A 194 -1.98 -26.34 6.26
C ASN A 194 -0.86 -26.55 7.28
N GLU A 195 -0.19 -25.48 7.74
CA GLU A 195 0.79 -25.53 8.83
C GLU A 195 0.14 -25.13 10.18
N GLY A 196 -1.19 -24.99 10.24
CA GLY A 196 -1.91 -24.63 11.46
C GLY A 196 -1.67 -23.18 11.90
N ARG A 197 -1.14 -22.33 11.02
CA ARG A 197 -0.85 -20.92 11.32
C ARG A 197 -2.10 -20.08 11.17
N SER A 198 -2.28 -19.06 12.00
CA SER A 198 -3.50 -18.25 12.02
C SER A 198 -3.23 -16.75 12.08
N ILE A 199 -4.26 -15.98 11.73
CA ILE A 199 -4.22 -14.51 11.77
C ILE A 199 -4.43 -14.04 13.21
N PRO A 200 -3.63 -13.09 13.73
CA PRO A 200 -3.81 -12.52 15.07
C PRO A 200 -5.14 -11.76 15.18
N ALA A 201 -6.08 -12.29 15.95
CA ALA A 201 -7.45 -11.79 16.04
C ALA A 201 -7.53 -10.39 16.68
N GLU A 202 -6.63 -10.07 17.61
CA GLU A 202 -6.55 -8.75 18.25
C GLU A 202 -6.07 -7.63 17.33
N MET A 203 -5.43 -7.97 16.20
CA MET A 203 -4.86 -7.01 15.26
C MET A 203 -5.85 -6.60 14.16
N ILE A 204 -7.03 -7.21 14.12
CA ILE A 204 -8.08 -6.90 13.15
C ILE A 204 -9.37 -6.49 13.86
N SER A 205 -9.93 -5.35 13.46
CA SER A 205 -11.21 -4.89 14.02
C SER A 205 -12.38 -5.78 13.59
N ASN A 206 -13.57 -5.56 14.17
CA ASN A 206 -14.79 -6.26 13.75
C ASN A 206 -15.20 -5.93 12.31
N THR A 207 -14.73 -4.80 11.79
CA THR A 207 -14.93 -4.37 10.41
C THR A 207 -13.60 -4.03 9.76
N VAL A 208 -13.52 -4.24 8.45
CA VAL A 208 -12.43 -3.74 7.60
C VAL A 208 -13.06 -2.90 6.52
N THR A 209 -12.57 -1.68 6.28
CA THR A 209 -13.03 -0.84 5.17
C THR A 209 -11.90 -0.70 4.17
N ALA A 210 -12.14 -1.15 2.94
CA ALA A 210 -11.17 -1.09 1.85
C ALA A 210 -11.90 -0.75 0.54
N SER A 211 -11.28 0.10 -0.29
CA SER A 211 -11.89 0.60 -1.53
C SER A 211 -13.29 1.21 -1.35
N GLY A 212 -13.56 1.84 -0.21
CA GLY A 212 -14.87 2.44 0.10
C GLY A 212 -15.99 1.44 0.43
N VAL A 213 -15.66 0.15 0.58
CA VAL A 213 -16.60 -0.91 0.97
C VAL A 213 -16.23 -1.42 2.35
N THR A 214 -17.23 -1.57 3.22
CA THR A 214 -17.07 -2.14 4.56
C THR A 214 -17.39 -3.62 4.56
N PHE A 215 -16.50 -4.39 5.16
CA PHE A 215 -16.63 -5.83 5.40
C PHE A 215 -16.91 -6.06 6.88
N GLN A 216 -17.82 -6.98 7.17
CA GLN A 216 -17.98 -7.53 8.51
C GLN A 216 -17.06 -8.73 8.64
N ILE A 217 -16.14 -8.71 9.61
CA ILE A 217 -15.30 -9.86 9.91
C ILE A 217 -16.09 -10.81 10.81
N GLY A 218 -15.89 -12.11 10.58
CA GLY A 218 -16.52 -13.18 11.33
C GLY A 218 -16.17 -13.15 12.83
N PRO A 219 -16.90 -13.94 13.63
CA PRO A 219 -16.69 -14.00 15.07
C PRO A 219 -15.37 -14.74 15.39
N ARG A 220 -14.61 -14.30 16.39
CA ARG A 220 -13.24 -14.79 16.66
C ARG A 220 -13.04 -15.28 18.10
N GLU A 221 -14.11 -15.52 18.84
CA GLU A 221 -14.01 -16.15 20.15
C GLU A 221 -13.71 -17.65 19.99
N LYS A 222 -13.34 -18.27 21.11
CA LYS A 222 -12.91 -19.67 21.17
C LYS A 222 -13.83 -20.64 20.42
N ASP A 223 -13.23 -21.53 19.63
CA ASP A 223 -13.87 -22.56 18.81
C ASP A 223 -14.89 -22.02 17.75
N GLN A 224 -14.86 -20.71 17.42
CA GLN A 224 -15.74 -20.13 16.39
C GLN A 224 -15.11 -20.13 14.99
N LEU A 225 -15.90 -20.50 13.98
CA LEU A 225 -15.48 -20.48 12.58
C LEU A 225 -15.65 -19.07 11.99
N ASN A 226 -14.69 -18.64 11.18
CA ASN A 226 -14.56 -17.25 10.70
C ASN A 226 -13.95 -17.13 9.29
N VAL A 227 -13.64 -18.26 8.65
CA VAL A 227 -13.13 -18.32 7.28
C VAL A 227 -13.91 -19.36 6.48
N ILE A 228 -14.10 -19.08 5.19
CA ILE A 228 -14.59 -20.05 4.21
C ILE A 228 -13.42 -20.63 3.42
N THR A 229 -13.36 -21.96 3.35
CA THR A 229 -12.50 -22.72 2.43
C THR A 229 -13.24 -22.97 1.12
N CYS A 230 -12.70 -22.49 -0.01
CA CYS A 230 -13.37 -22.65 -1.31
C CYS A 230 -13.33 -24.12 -1.79
N ARG A 231 -14.49 -24.78 -1.84
CA ARG A 231 -14.68 -26.19 -2.24
C ARG A 231 -15.71 -26.37 -3.36
N GLY A 232 -16.16 -25.29 -3.99
CA GLY A 232 -17.22 -25.31 -5.00
C GLY A 232 -18.62 -24.97 -4.48
N GLN A 233 -18.75 -24.57 -3.22
CA GLN A 233 -20.01 -24.18 -2.60
C GLN A 233 -20.61 -22.94 -3.26
N THR A 234 -21.93 -22.82 -3.16
CA THR A 234 -22.70 -21.67 -3.64
C THR A 234 -23.21 -20.86 -2.46
N LEU A 235 -22.94 -19.57 -2.48
CA LEU A 235 -23.35 -18.61 -1.47
C LEU A 235 -24.56 -17.81 -1.97
N PRO A 236 -25.65 -17.67 -1.18
CA PRO A 236 -26.73 -16.76 -1.53
C PRO A 236 -26.26 -15.31 -1.44
N LEU A 237 -26.73 -14.47 -2.36
CA LEU A 237 -26.54 -13.02 -2.33
C LEU A 237 -27.86 -12.36 -1.91
N PRO A 238 -27.84 -11.27 -1.13
CA PRO A 238 -29.03 -10.58 -0.70
C PRO A 238 -29.72 -9.92 -1.89
N SER A 239 -31.05 -9.85 -1.84
CA SER A 239 -31.82 -9.04 -2.79
C SER A 239 -31.44 -7.56 -2.66
N GLY A 240 -31.35 -6.86 -3.79
CA GLY A 240 -31.10 -5.43 -3.83
C GLY A 240 -30.60 -5.01 -5.21
N ASP A 241 -30.43 -3.71 -5.40
CA ASP A 241 -29.85 -3.15 -6.63
C ASP A 241 -28.32 -3.11 -6.53
N TRP A 242 -27.73 -4.29 -6.52
CA TRP A 242 -26.28 -4.49 -6.38
C TRP A 242 -25.66 -4.78 -7.75
N ASN A 243 -24.47 -4.22 -8.00
CA ASN A 243 -23.73 -4.42 -9.26
C ASN A 243 -22.31 -4.96 -9.07
N ARG A 244 -21.88 -5.17 -7.82
CA ARG A 244 -20.60 -5.80 -7.49
C ARG A 244 -20.67 -6.71 -6.28
N VAL A 245 -19.79 -7.72 -6.29
CA VAL A 245 -19.39 -8.49 -5.12
C VAL A 245 -17.93 -8.19 -4.81
N TYR A 246 -17.65 -7.89 -3.55
CA TYR A 246 -16.32 -7.67 -3.03
C TYR A 246 -15.94 -8.81 -2.07
N LEU A 247 -14.70 -9.29 -2.18
CA LEU A 247 -14.16 -10.39 -1.40
C LEU A 247 -12.93 -9.90 -0.63
N LEU A 248 -12.88 -10.21 0.67
CA LEU A 248 -11.67 -10.15 1.46
C LEU A 248 -11.10 -11.57 1.54
N ALA A 249 -10.02 -11.82 0.81
CA ALA A 249 -9.52 -13.17 0.60
C ALA A 249 -8.00 -13.22 0.50
N ALA A 250 -7.46 -14.42 0.72
CA ALA A 250 -6.05 -14.74 0.48
C ALA A 250 -5.89 -16.25 0.21
N SER A 251 -4.75 -16.64 -0.35
CA SER A 251 -4.37 -18.04 -0.54
C SER A 251 -3.66 -18.55 0.72
N ALA A 252 -4.06 -19.71 1.21
CA ALA A 252 -3.47 -20.45 2.34
C ALA A 252 -2.13 -21.14 1.99
N GLY A 253 -1.42 -20.67 0.97
CA GLY A 253 -0.16 -21.20 0.47
C GLY A 253 0.39 -20.25 -0.57
N GLU A 254 1.01 -20.74 -1.63
CA GLU A 254 1.43 -19.90 -2.77
C GLU A 254 0.24 -19.21 -3.46
N ASP A 255 0.52 -18.18 -4.26
CA ASP A 255 -0.47 -17.55 -5.13
C ASP A 255 -1.20 -18.62 -5.97
N THR A 256 -2.51 -18.49 -6.11
CA THR A 256 -3.33 -19.51 -6.76
C THR A 256 -4.42 -18.90 -7.64
N LEU A 257 -5.05 -19.70 -8.50
CA LEU A 257 -6.14 -19.26 -9.38
C LEU A 257 -7.47 -19.86 -8.92
N GLY A 258 -8.53 -19.06 -8.93
CA GLY A 258 -9.89 -19.51 -8.70
C GLY A 258 -10.86 -18.87 -9.69
N THR A 259 -11.75 -19.68 -10.26
CA THR A 259 -12.85 -19.18 -11.10
C THR A 259 -14.13 -19.07 -10.29
N PHE A 260 -14.61 -17.84 -10.13
CA PHE A 260 -15.85 -17.50 -9.45
C PHE A 260 -16.97 -17.42 -10.48
N SER A 261 -18.17 -17.93 -10.15
CA SER A 261 -19.28 -17.99 -11.10
C SER A 261 -20.56 -17.39 -10.54
N MET A 262 -21.28 -16.63 -11.35
CA MET A 262 -22.55 -15.99 -11.04
C MET A 262 -23.48 -16.17 -12.24
N GLY A 263 -24.38 -17.15 -12.16
CA GLY A 263 -25.14 -17.61 -13.31
C GLY A 263 -24.22 -18.15 -14.41
N SER A 264 -24.32 -17.61 -15.63
CA SER A 264 -23.45 -17.96 -16.76
C SER A 264 -22.12 -17.20 -16.78
N THR A 265 -21.96 -16.18 -15.94
CA THR A 265 -20.76 -15.33 -15.93
C THR A 265 -19.71 -15.97 -15.05
N THR A 266 -18.51 -16.17 -15.59
CA THR A 266 -17.35 -16.71 -14.86
C THR A 266 -16.21 -15.70 -14.86
N THR A 267 -15.62 -15.45 -13.70
CA THR A 267 -14.48 -14.54 -13.55
C THR A 267 -13.31 -15.28 -12.90
N PRO A 268 -12.17 -15.46 -13.60
CA PRO A 268 -10.96 -15.97 -12.99
C PRO A 268 -10.28 -14.87 -12.16
N LEU A 269 -9.91 -15.19 -10.93
CA LEU A 269 -9.11 -14.34 -10.07
C LEU A 269 -7.84 -15.08 -9.65
N ARG A 270 -6.70 -14.40 -9.78
CA ARG A 270 -5.46 -14.79 -9.11
C ARG A 270 -5.55 -14.30 -7.67
N ILE A 271 -5.43 -15.20 -6.71
CA ILE A 271 -5.50 -14.92 -5.28
C ILE A 271 -4.07 -15.00 -4.71
N GLN A 272 -3.59 -13.93 -4.11
CA GLN A 272 -2.24 -13.84 -3.54
C GLN A 272 -2.13 -14.64 -2.25
N SER A 273 -0.94 -15.16 -1.98
CA SER A 273 -0.61 -15.74 -0.66
C SER A 273 -0.86 -14.75 0.48
N TRP A 274 -1.43 -15.26 1.57
CA TRP A 274 -1.65 -14.54 2.83
C TRP A 274 -0.36 -14.20 3.58
N ASN A 275 0.79 -14.75 3.17
CA ASN A 275 2.07 -14.55 3.85
C ASN A 275 3.21 -14.29 2.85
N GLY A 276 4.43 -14.15 3.40
CA GLY A 276 5.64 -13.90 2.63
C GLY A 276 5.87 -12.41 2.37
N PHE A 277 6.58 -12.07 1.29
CA PHE A 277 6.79 -10.67 0.91
C PHE A 277 5.73 -10.23 -0.12
N ILE A 278 5.23 -9.00 0.02
CA ILE A 278 4.41 -8.34 -1.02
C ILE A 278 5.26 -7.80 -2.17
N GLY A 279 6.56 -7.64 -1.96
CA GLY A 279 7.52 -7.31 -2.99
C GLY A 279 8.94 -7.45 -2.46
N GLN A 280 9.87 -7.80 -3.35
CA GLN A 280 11.27 -7.98 -3.03
C GLN A 280 12.11 -7.64 -4.26
N TRP A 281 13.28 -7.03 -4.06
CA TRP A 281 14.28 -6.89 -5.10
C TRP A 281 15.02 -8.21 -5.35
N ASP A 282 15.83 -8.25 -6.41
CA ASP A 282 16.72 -9.36 -6.73
C ASP A 282 17.50 -9.81 -5.48
N THR A 283 17.36 -11.09 -5.13
CA THR A 283 17.95 -11.68 -3.93
C THR A 283 19.09 -12.60 -4.33
N ARG A 284 20.31 -12.26 -3.90
CA ARG A 284 21.50 -13.10 -4.10
C ARG A 284 21.41 -14.34 -3.21
N ILE A 285 21.64 -15.50 -3.81
CA ILE A 285 21.73 -16.79 -3.11
C ILE A 285 23.20 -17.11 -2.92
N PHE A 286 23.59 -17.28 -1.66
CA PHE A 286 24.97 -17.58 -1.29
C PHE A 286 25.15 -19.06 -0.99
N LYS A 287 26.29 -19.60 -1.42
CA LYS A 287 26.88 -20.83 -0.87
C LYS A 287 28.24 -20.45 -0.31
N GLU A 288 28.39 -20.56 1.01
CA GLU A 288 29.51 -19.92 1.74
C GLU A 288 29.55 -18.43 1.38
N ASP A 289 30.66 -17.96 0.81
CA ASP A 289 30.88 -16.56 0.44
C ASP A 289 30.68 -16.28 -1.06
N THR A 290 30.21 -17.27 -1.82
CA THR A 290 30.04 -17.17 -3.28
C THR A 290 28.57 -17.06 -3.64
N VAL A 291 28.22 -16.05 -4.45
CA VAL A 291 26.88 -15.95 -5.06
C VAL A 291 26.74 -17.04 -6.12
N THR A 292 25.76 -17.93 -5.96
CA THR A 292 25.51 -19.07 -6.86
C THR A 292 24.28 -18.87 -7.74
N ALA A 293 23.33 -18.06 -7.31
CA ALA A 293 22.13 -17.69 -8.06
C ALA A 293 21.66 -16.29 -7.64
N ILE A 294 20.81 -15.69 -8.46
CA ILE A 294 20.00 -14.52 -8.09
C ILE A 294 18.55 -14.95 -8.26
N THR A 295 17.79 -14.98 -7.17
CA THR A 295 16.33 -15.09 -7.21
C THR A 295 15.80 -13.74 -7.66
N PRO A 296 15.08 -13.67 -8.79
CA PRO A 296 14.65 -12.39 -9.30
C PRO A 296 13.60 -11.71 -8.42
N GLY A 297 13.64 -10.38 -8.38
CA GLY A 297 12.68 -9.56 -7.66
C GLY A 297 11.27 -9.65 -8.22
N PHE A 298 10.29 -9.36 -7.39
CA PHE A 298 8.86 -9.40 -7.72
C PHE A 298 8.07 -8.36 -6.92
N ILE A 299 6.86 -8.07 -7.37
CA ILE A 299 5.88 -7.30 -6.63
C ILE A 299 4.48 -7.89 -6.86
N LYS A 300 3.74 -8.09 -5.77
CA LYS A 300 2.32 -8.43 -5.78
C LYS A 300 1.53 -7.15 -5.99
N ARG A 301 0.64 -7.16 -6.99
CA ARG A 301 -0.08 -5.95 -7.44
C ARG A 301 -1.53 -5.89 -6.98
N ASP A 302 -2.03 -6.96 -6.33
CA ASP A 302 -3.41 -6.99 -5.88
C ASP A 302 -3.60 -6.01 -4.70
N PRO A 303 -4.70 -5.26 -4.64
CA PRO A 303 -4.88 -4.27 -3.59
C PRO A 303 -4.93 -4.91 -2.20
N LEU A 304 -4.08 -4.40 -1.32
CA LEU A 304 -4.01 -4.84 0.07
C LEU A 304 -5.10 -4.15 0.89
N ALA A 305 -5.91 -4.94 1.59
CA ALA A 305 -7.00 -4.44 2.43
C ALA A 305 -6.62 -4.39 3.91
N TRP A 306 -5.76 -5.31 4.35
CA TRP A 306 -5.30 -5.39 5.73
C TRP A 306 -3.98 -6.15 5.81
N PHE A 307 -3.12 -5.79 6.77
CA PHE A 307 -1.92 -6.56 7.09
C PHE A 307 -1.58 -6.53 8.58
N CYS A 308 -0.74 -7.48 8.99
CA CYS A 308 -0.13 -7.52 10.31
C CYS A 308 1.34 -7.95 10.20
N SER A 309 2.16 -7.56 11.18
CA SER A 309 3.60 -7.82 11.25
C SER A 309 3.98 -9.23 11.72
N HIS A 310 2.99 -10.03 12.12
CA HIS A 310 3.19 -11.39 12.63
C HIS A 310 1.99 -12.28 12.28
N ARG A 311 2.12 -13.55 12.67
CA ARG A 311 1.08 -14.58 12.65
C ARG A 311 1.26 -15.48 13.86
N HIS A 312 0.22 -16.21 14.23
CA HIS A 312 0.33 -17.22 15.26
C HIS A 312 0.69 -18.58 14.65
N LEU A 313 1.58 -19.31 15.32
CA LEU A 313 1.94 -20.68 15.00
C LEU A 313 0.99 -21.67 15.69
N GLU A 314 0.81 -22.85 15.09
CA GLU A 314 -0.02 -23.94 15.62
C GLU A 314 0.26 -24.26 17.10
N LYS A 315 1.53 -24.16 17.52
CA LYS A 315 2.00 -24.48 18.87
C LYS A 315 1.86 -23.34 19.88
N GLY A 316 1.15 -22.28 19.52
CA GLY A 316 0.82 -21.19 20.42
C GLY A 316 1.96 -20.20 20.63
N GLN A 317 2.59 -19.74 19.55
CA GLN A 317 3.68 -18.76 19.58
C GLN A 317 3.52 -17.74 18.47
N ASP A 318 4.02 -16.53 18.69
CA ASP A 318 4.15 -15.52 17.63
C ASP A 318 5.31 -15.86 16.71
N ASP A 319 5.03 -15.86 15.41
CA ASP A 319 6.05 -15.81 14.36
C ASP A 319 6.27 -14.34 13.98
N ALA A 320 7.08 -13.65 14.79
CA ALA A 320 7.36 -12.23 14.63
C ALA A 320 8.07 -11.96 13.29
N TYR A 321 7.70 -10.85 12.63
CA TYR A 321 8.17 -10.47 11.28
C TYR A 321 7.77 -11.45 10.16
N ALA A 322 6.87 -12.39 10.44
CA ALA A 322 6.18 -13.17 9.41
C ALA A 322 4.81 -12.51 9.12
N PHE A 323 4.80 -11.61 8.15
CA PHE A 323 3.64 -10.80 7.85
C PHE A 323 2.44 -11.62 7.37
N SER A 324 1.25 -11.18 7.78
CA SER A 324 -0.05 -11.68 7.34
C SER A 324 -0.76 -10.63 6.49
N TYR A 325 -1.45 -11.04 5.42
CA TYR A 325 -2.11 -10.16 4.47
C TYR A 325 -3.50 -10.65 4.10
N LEU A 326 -4.42 -9.71 3.92
CA LEU A 326 -5.71 -9.92 3.27
C LEU A 326 -5.86 -8.94 2.11
N PHE A 327 -6.28 -9.47 0.96
CA PHE A 327 -6.43 -8.69 -0.27
C PHE A 327 -7.91 -8.47 -0.58
N ILE A 328 -8.22 -7.36 -1.24
CA ILE A 328 -9.56 -7.08 -1.73
C ILE A 328 -9.66 -7.43 -3.22
N TYR A 329 -10.64 -8.26 -3.53
CA TYR A 329 -11.01 -8.61 -4.89
C TYR A 329 -12.42 -8.15 -5.18
N SER A 330 -12.71 -7.90 -6.45
CA SER A 330 -14.02 -7.47 -6.89
C SER A 330 -14.48 -8.21 -8.13
N LEU A 331 -15.75 -8.54 -8.16
CA LEU A 331 -16.44 -9.22 -9.24
C LEU A 331 -17.64 -8.36 -9.67
N GLU A 332 -17.87 -8.26 -10.98
CA GLU A 332 -19.10 -7.67 -11.50
C GLU A 332 -20.28 -8.60 -11.19
N LEU A 333 -21.37 -8.05 -10.68
CA LEU A 333 -22.58 -8.78 -10.34
C LEU A 333 -23.64 -8.52 -11.42
N PRO A 334 -23.94 -9.50 -12.30
CA PRO A 334 -24.98 -9.33 -13.32
C PRO A 334 -26.36 -9.14 -12.68
N ALA A 335 -27.19 -8.29 -13.29
CA ALA A 335 -28.55 -8.01 -12.81
C ALA A 335 -29.38 -9.30 -12.64
N GLY A 336 -30.11 -9.40 -11.53
CA GLY A 336 -30.94 -10.57 -11.20
C GLY A 336 -30.19 -11.79 -10.68
N THR A 337 -28.85 -11.73 -10.56
CA THR A 337 -28.07 -12.81 -9.94
C THR A 337 -28.34 -12.87 -8.43
N THR A 338 -28.69 -14.05 -7.93
CA THR A 338 -29.01 -14.28 -6.50
C THR A 338 -27.98 -15.15 -5.77
N SER A 339 -26.93 -15.60 -6.45
CA SER A 339 -25.91 -16.46 -5.83
C SER A 339 -24.53 -16.34 -6.49
N LEU A 340 -23.51 -16.64 -5.70
CA LEU A 340 -22.10 -16.73 -6.10
C LEU A 340 -21.60 -18.16 -5.85
N THR A 341 -21.15 -18.85 -6.90
CA THR A 341 -20.45 -20.12 -6.78
C THR A 341 -18.95 -19.88 -6.65
N LEU A 342 -18.38 -20.37 -5.55
CA LEU A 342 -16.96 -20.28 -5.24
C LEU A 342 -16.15 -21.33 -6.04
N PRO A 343 -14.86 -21.09 -6.28
CA PRO A 343 -14.02 -22.07 -6.96
C PRO A 343 -13.86 -23.37 -6.15
N LYS A 344 -13.61 -24.48 -6.84
CA LYS A 344 -13.14 -25.73 -6.21
C LYS A 344 -11.62 -25.69 -6.05
N ASN A 345 -11.16 -24.86 -5.12
CA ASN A 345 -9.74 -24.70 -4.80
C ASN A 345 -9.59 -24.42 -3.30
N ASP A 346 -9.26 -25.47 -2.55
CA ASP A 346 -9.17 -25.46 -1.09
C ASP A 346 -7.97 -24.68 -0.55
N LYS A 347 -7.19 -24.01 -1.40
CA LYS A 347 -6.19 -23.02 -0.99
C LYS A 347 -6.78 -21.63 -0.85
N ILE A 348 -7.93 -21.34 -1.48
CA ILE A 348 -8.54 -20.00 -1.40
C ILE A 348 -9.36 -19.90 -0.12
N ARG A 349 -9.01 -18.93 0.72
CA ARG A 349 -9.67 -18.57 1.98
C ARG A 349 -10.40 -17.24 1.81
N ILE A 350 -11.68 -17.20 2.16
CA ILE A 350 -12.48 -15.97 2.17
C ILE A 350 -12.84 -15.65 3.61
N VAL A 351 -12.43 -14.47 4.08
CA VAL A 351 -12.66 -14.00 5.45
C VAL A 351 -13.97 -13.22 5.55
N ALA A 352 -14.27 -12.42 4.52
CA ALA A 352 -15.48 -11.63 4.46
C ALA A 352 -15.89 -11.34 3.02
N LEU A 353 -17.15 -11.00 2.83
CA LEU A 353 -17.74 -10.70 1.53
C LEU A 353 -18.80 -9.60 1.70
N SER A 354 -18.84 -8.65 0.79
CA SER A 354 -19.87 -7.60 0.73
C SER A 354 -20.40 -7.45 -0.69
N VAL A 355 -21.69 -7.17 -0.84
CA VAL A 355 -22.23 -6.62 -2.10
C VAL A 355 -22.23 -5.10 -2.05
N ALA A 356 -22.10 -4.45 -3.20
CA ALA A 356 -22.16 -3.00 -3.29
C ALA A 356 -22.86 -2.53 -4.56
N GLN A 357 -23.46 -1.35 -4.48
CA GLN A 357 -23.85 -0.55 -5.63
C GLN A 357 -22.70 0.39 -5.94
N ASP A 358 -21.67 -0.16 -6.55
CA ASP A 358 -20.44 0.53 -6.81
C ASP A 358 -20.41 1.06 -8.24
N ASN A 359 -20.90 2.29 -8.37
CA ASN A 359 -20.82 3.10 -9.58
C ASN A 359 -19.60 4.04 -9.56
N VAL A 360 -18.67 3.85 -8.60
CA VAL A 360 -17.47 4.68 -8.52
C VAL A 360 -16.57 4.34 -9.70
N ASP A 361 -16.10 5.39 -10.36
CA ASP A 361 -15.16 5.22 -11.45
C ASP A 361 -13.86 4.61 -10.94
N ARG A 362 -13.45 3.51 -11.56
CA ARG A 362 -12.23 2.84 -11.20
C ARG A 362 -11.09 3.52 -11.91
N ILE A 363 -10.50 4.45 -11.18
CA ILE A 363 -9.29 5.13 -11.57
C ILE A 363 -8.19 4.08 -11.71
N THR A 364 -7.67 3.89 -12.92
CA THR A 364 -6.54 2.98 -13.17
C THR A 364 -5.30 3.79 -13.50
N PRO A 365 -4.14 3.49 -12.88
CA PRO A 365 -2.89 4.12 -13.27
C PRO A 365 -2.53 3.74 -14.71
N VAL A 366 -2.14 4.73 -15.51
CA VAL A 366 -1.66 4.55 -16.90
C VAL A 366 -0.16 4.25 -16.92
N THR A 367 0.55 4.65 -15.86
CA THR A 367 1.97 4.40 -15.65
C THR A 367 2.17 3.57 -14.37
N PRO A 368 3.19 2.71 -14.26
CA PRO A 368 3.51 2.04 -13.01
C PRO A 368 3.67 3.03 -11.86
N LEU A 369 3.01 2.78 -10.73
CA LEU A 369 3.10 3.61 -9.52
C LEU A 369 4.30 3.23 -8.63
N TYR A 370 4.93 2.12 -8.94
CA TYR A 370 6.02 1.48 -8.22
C TYR A 370 6.78 0.61 -9.22
N ASP A 371 7.93 0.08 -8.79
CA ASP A 371 8.82 -0.74 -9.61
C ASP A 371 8.05 -1.77 -10.46
N ASP A 372 8.38 -1.81 -11.75
CA ASP A 372 7.82 -2.80 -12.67
C ASP A 372 8.89 -3.77 -13.17
N PHE A 373 8.67 -5.04 -12.84
CA PHE A 373 9.54 -6.15 -13.23
C PHE A 373 9.04 -6.89 -14.47
N SER A 374 8.00 -6.41 -15.14
CA SER A 374 7.37 -7.05 -16.32
C SER A 374 8.34 -7.25 -17.48
N ASP A 375 9.14 -6.25 -17.82
CA ASP A 375 10.09 -6.25 -18.95
C ASP A 375 11.48 -6.77 -18.57
N ARG A 376 11.62 -7.40 -17.40
CA ARG A 376 12.93 -7.84 -16.93
C ARG A 376 13.50 -8.96 -17.80
N LYS A 377 14.80 -8.91 -18.05
CA LYS A 377 15.56 -10.02 -18.66
C LYS A 377 16.11 -10.92 -17.56
N GLU A 378 16.23 -12.21 -17.85
CA GLU A 378 16.87 -13.16 -16.94
C GLU A 378 18.33 -12.77 -16.69
N LEU A 379 18.70 -12.60 -15.41
CA LEU A 379 20.09 -12.38 -15.00
C LEU A 379 20.83 -13.73 -14.96
N LYS A 380 21.70 -13.97 -15.94
CA LYS A 380 22.54 -15.16 -15.97
C LYS A 380 23.86 -14.88 -15.25
N LEU A 381 24.08 -15.57 -14.12
CA LEU A 381 25.37 -15.54 -13.45
C LEU A 381 26.39 -16.40 -14.20
N ASN A 382 27.47 -15.77 -14.65
CA ASN A 382 28.64 -16.49 -15.14
C ASN A 382 29.54 -16.85 -13.95
N VAL A 383 29.15 -17.87 -13.19
CA VAL A 383 30.00 -18.41 -12.10
C VAL A 383 31.04 -19.33 -12.74
N PRO A 384 32.35 -19.03 -12.65
CA PRO A 384 33.38 -19.94 -13.13
C PRO A 384 33.26 -21.27 -12.38
N LYS A 385 33.08 -22.38 -13.10
CA LYS A 385 33.19 -23.71 -12.48
C LYS A 385 34.60 -23.78 -11.88
N LYS A 386 34.72 -23.88 -10.55
CA LYS A 386 36.02 -24.15 -9.89
C LYS A 386 36.61 -25.37 -10.61
N SER A 387 37.74 -25.20 -11.29
CA SER A 387 38.45 -26.34 -11.87
C SER A 387 38.81 -27.25 -10.71
N SER A 388 38.28 -28.47 -10.69
CA SER A 388 38.76 -29.51 -9.79
C SER A 388 40.18 -29.85 -10.21
N LYS A 389 41.17 -29.09 -9.72
CA LYS A 389 42.55 -29.58 -9.70
C LYS A 389 42.58 -30.66 -8.63
N LYS A 390 42.65 -31.91 -9.10
CA LYS A 390 43.06 -33.07 -8.32
C LYS A 390 44.48 -32.88 -7.80
#